data_AF-A0A7M3MZQ2-F1
#
_entry.id   AF-A0A7M3MZQ2-F1
#
_cell.length_a   1.000
_cell.length_b   1.000
_cell.length_c   1.000
_cell.angle_alpha   90.00
_cell.angle_beta   90.00
_cell.angle_gamma   90.00
#
_symmetry.space_group_name_H-M   'P 1'
#
loop_
_entity.id
_entity.type
_entity.pdbx_description
1 polymer ?
#
loop_
_entity_poly.entity_id
_entity_poly.type
_entity_poly.pdbx_seq_one_letter_code
_entity_poly.pdbx_strand_id
1 'polypeptide(L)'
;MWIISTIIASDFTEGDFTEASMTEKTQEIFLAVVILLLGFLAWSEKGFRIISTLMALFFLTHLFREMDDVFDARVFDGFWQLIVWTTVAISAIITIKNFRTFIQQLAEIHERFSFAIILTGLVILHIFSRLYGRTTNWSNLMQEEYLRTVKDASEESIELLAYSFILIGVLEMIYYVKKNRPLTNSSDGN
;
A
#
# COMPACT_ATOMS: atom_id res chain seq x y z
N MET A 1 5.20 13.89 -7.41
CA MET A 1 6.66 14.06 -7.33
C MET A 1 7.05 15.29 -6.51
N TRP A 2 6.69 16.52 -6.91
CA TRP A 2 7.06 17.74 -6.15
C TRP A 2 6.55 17.76 -4.69
N ILE A 3 5.27 17.44 -4.47
CA ILE A 3 4.66 17.42 -3.11
C ILE A 3 5.34 16.38 -2.19
N ILE A 4 5.63 15.18 -2.72
CA ILE A 4 6.32 14.11 -1.97
C ILE A 4 7.72 14.58 -1.57
N SER A 5 8.44 15.20 -2.52
CA SER A 5 9.79 15.74 -2.27
C SER A 5 9.78 16.85 -1.21
N THR A 6 8.76 17.71 -1.17
CA THR A 6 8.68 18.79 -0.18
C THR A 6 8.37 18.27 1.22
N ILE A 7 7.56 17.22 1.33
CA ILE A 7 7.22 16.58 2.61
C ILE A 7 8.47 15.94 3.21
N ILE A 8 9.15 15.10 2.43
CA ILE A 8 10.41 14.46 2.85
C ILE A 8 11.46 15.50 3.22
N ALA A 9 11.61 16.57 2.41
CA ALA A 9 12.57 17.63 2.69
C ALA A 9 12.27 18.36 4.02
N SER A 10 10.99 18.50 4.39
CA SER A 10 10.58 19.09 5.68
C SER A 10 11.11 18.27 6.86
N ASP A 11 10.89 16.96 6.82
CA ASP A 11 11.32 16.06 7.90
C ASP A 11 12.87 15.97 7.96
N PHE A 12 13.55 16.01 6.81
CA PHE A 12 15.02 16.15 6.77
C PHE A 12 15.53 17.44 7.41
N THR A 13 14.82 18.56 7.24
CA THR A 13 15.21 19.83 7.87
C THR A 13 14.95 19.87 9.37
N GLU A 14 13.91 19.20 9.84
CA GLU A 14 13.57 19.12 11.26
C GLU A 14 14.37 18.04 11.99
N GLY A 15 14.92 17.06 11.26
CA GLY A 15 15.64 15.93 11.82
C GLY A 15 14.72 14.95 12.54
N ASP A 16 13.42 15.00 12.25
CA ASP A 16 12.39 14.19 12.90
C ASP A 16 11.76 13.22 11.89
N PHE A 17 12.20 11.97 11.97
CA PHE A 17 11.63 10.82 11.25
C PHE A 17 11.01 9.83 12.23
N THR A 18 10.41 10.33 13.32
CA THR A 18 9.64 9.51 14.26
C THR A 18 8.23 9.21 13.75
N GLU A 19 7.48 8.41 14.53
CA GLU A 19 6.06 8.02 14.39
C GLU A 19 5.08 9.18 14.07
N ALA A 20 5.51 10.44 14.26
CA ALA A 20 4.68 11.63 14.04
C ALA A 20 5.11 12.47 12.82
N SER A 21 6.09 12.00 12.05
CA SER A 21 6.67 12.70 10.90
C SER A 21 5.61 12.99 9.82
N MET A 22 5.87 14.00 8.99
CA MET A 22 4.97 14.28 7.87
C MET A 22 5.01 13.18 6.82
N THR A 23 6.15 12.52 6.68
CA THR A 23 6.39 11.39 5.79
C THR A 23 5.44 10.25 6.12
N GLU A 24 5.39 9.80 7.38
CA GLU A 24 4.53 8.69 7.80
C GLU A 24 3.05 8.99 7.62
N LYS A 25 2.58 10.17 8.04
CA LYS A 25 1.19 10.60 7.79
C LYS A 25 0.83 10.59 6.31
N THR A 26 1.79 10.94 5.45
CA THR A 26 1.57 10.90 4.00
C THR A 26 1.47 9.47 3.48
N GLN A 27 2.27 8.55 4.01
CA GLN A 27 2.18 7.13 3.71
C GLN A 27 0.81 6.56 4.11
N GLU A 28 0.34 6.85 5.33
CA GLU A 28 -0.98 6.45 5.81
C GLU A 28 -2.10 6.98 4.90
N ILE A 29 -2.03 8.25 4.50
CA ILE A 29 -2.98 8.87 3.58
C ILE A 29 -2.95 8.16 2.22
N PHE A 30 -1.76 7.87 1.68
CA PHE A 30 -1.63 7.16 0.39
C PHE A 30 -2.23 5.75 0.47
N LEU A 31 -1.96 5.02 1.54
CA LEU A 31 -2.54 3.72 1.82
C LEU A 31 -4.07 3.79 1.93
N ALA A 32 -4.61 4.73 2.71
CA ALA A 32 -6.04 4.93 2.87
C ALA A 32 -6.71 5.24 1.51
N VAL A 33 -6.12 6.11 0.71
CA VAL A 33 -6.61 6.42 -0.65
C VAL A 33 -6.57 5.18 -1.55
N VAL A 34 -5.49 4.40 -1.53
CA VAL A 34 -5.37 3.14 -2.27
C VAL A 34 -6.50 2.17 -1.89
N ILE A 35 -6.75 1.97 -0.61
CA ILE A 35 -7.81 1.08 -0.10
C ILE A 35 -9.19 1.55 -0.58
N LEU A 36 -9.48 2.84 -0.47
CA LEU A 36 -10.76 3.42 -0.93
C LEU A 36 -10.94 3.28 -2.43
N LEU A 37 -9.90 3.53 -3.22
CA LEU A 37 -9.92 3.40 -4.67
C LEU A 37 -10.16 1.94 -5.12
N LEU A 38 -9.48 0.99 -4.49
CA LEU A 38 -9.68 -0.44 -4.75
C LEU A 38 -11.06 -0.94 -4.29
N GLY A 39 -11.55 -0.45 -3.15
CA GLY A 39 -12.90 -0.72 -2.66
C GLY A 39 -13.97 -0.18 -3.62
N PHE A 40 -13.78 1.04 -4.11
CA PHE A 40 -14.63 1.63 -5.13
C PHE A 40 -14.62 0.79 -6.42
N LEU A 41 -13.44 0.40 -6.92
CA LEU A 41 -13.31 -0.44 -8.10
C LEU A 41 -14.00 -1.79 -7.91
N ALA A 42 -13.84 -2.41 -6.73
CA ALA A 42 -14.49 -3.67 -6.40
C ALA A 42 -16.02 -3.57 -6.39
N TRP A 43 -16.56 -2.42 -5.99
CA TRP A 43 -17.98 -2.16 -5.97
C TRP A 43 -18.54 -1.83 -7.36
N SER A 44 -17.85 -0.99 -8.14
CA SER A 44 -18.32 -0.53 -9.44
C SER A 44 -18.12 -1.55 -10.56
N GLU A 45 -17.05 -2.35 -10.52
CA GLU A 45 -16.64 -3.22 -11.62
C GLU A 45 -16.68 -4.70 -11.22
N LYS A 46 -17.82 -5.36 -11.47
CA LYS A 46 -18.02 -6.80 -11.14
C LYS A 46 -16.95 -7.70 -11.75
N GLY A 47 -16.45 -7.34 -12.93
CA GLY A 47 -15.39 -8.05 -13.65
C GLY A 47 -14.06 -8.10 -12.90
N PHE A 48 -13.76 -7.13 -12.04
CA PHE A 48 -12.50 -7.03 -11.28
C PHE A 48 -12.72 -7.06 -9.75
N ARG A 49 -13.92 -7.48 -9.33
CA ARG A 49 -14.32 -7.39 -7.92
C ARG A 49 -13.41 -8.17 -6.97
N ILE A 50 -13.09 -9.41 -7.29
CA ILE A 50 -12.35 -10.30 -6.37
C ILE A 50 -10.92 -9.81 -6.20
N ILE A 51 -10.21 -9.54 -7.30
CA ILE A 51 -8.84 -9.04 -7.23
C ILE A 51 -8.76 -7.69 -6.51
N SER A 52 -9.67 -6.76 -6.80
CA SER A 52 -9.68 -5.44 -6.17
C SER A 52 -10.00 -5.52 -4.68
N THR A 53 -10.94 -6.39 -4.28
CA THR A 53 -11.22 -6.66 -2.86
C THR A 53 -10.00 -7.25 -2.15
N LEU A 54 -9.33 -8.25 -2.74
CA LEU A 54 -8.16 -8.87 -2.12
C LEU A 54 -6.98 -7.89 -2.00
N MET A 55 -6.76 -7.04 -3.01
CA MET A 55 -5.76 -5.98 -2.92
C MET A 55 -6.12 -4.94 -1.86
N ALA A 56 -7.40 -4.54 -1.76
CA ALA A 56 -7.84 -3.62 -0.71
C ALA A 56 -7.61 -4.20 0.68
N LEU A 57 -7.93 -5.48 0.90
CA LEU A 57 -7.68 -6.16 2.17
C LEU A 57 -6.18 -6.30 2.46
N PHE A 58 -5.37 -6.57 1.43
CA PHE A 58 -3.92 -6.60 1.57
C PHE A 58 -3.36 -5.26 2.04
N PHE A 59 -3.69 -4.14 1.38
CA PHE A 59 -3.23 -2.83 1.82
C PHE A 59 -3.85 -2.38 3.14
N LEU A 60 -5.05 -2.88 3.48
CA LEU A 60 -5.63 -2.67 4.80
C LEU A 60 -4.78 -3.30 5.90
N THR A 61 -4.18 -4.48 5.67
CA THR A 61 -3.23 -5.05 6.64
C THR A 61 -1.98 -4.19 6.83
N HIS A 62 -1.48 -3.55 5.76
CA HIS A 62 -0.37 -2.59 5.87
C HIS A 62 -0.77 -1.35 6.67
N LEU A 63 -1.93 -0.77 6.38
CA LEU A 63 -2.42 0.42 7.12
C LEU A 63 -2.54 0.14 8.63
N PHE A 64 -3.13 -0.98 9.02
CA PHE A 64 -3.23 -1.34 10.44
C PHE A 64 -1.88 -1.65 11.09
N ARG A 65 -0.88 -2.07 10.30
CA ARG A 65 0.48 -2.27 10.80
C ARG A 65 1.20 -0.95 11.02
N GLU A 66 1.05 0.05 10.16
CA GLU A 66 1.67 1.37 10.44
C GLU A 66 1.00 2.09 11.60
N MET A 67 -0.29 1.83 11.84
CA MET A 67 -1.00 2.41 12.98
C MET A 67 -0.84 1.60 14.28
N ASP A 68 0.09 0.64 14.35
CA ASP A 68 0.20 -0.30 15.47
C ASP A 68 0.42 0.41 16.81
N ASP A 69 1.36 1.36 16.86
CA ASP A 69 1.67 2.15 18.05
C ASP A 69 0.46 2.99 18.53
N VAL A 70 -0.32 3.55 17.60
CA VAL A 70 -1.54 4.31 17.92
C VAL A 70 -2.62 3.40 18.51
N PHE A 71 -2.77 2.19 17.99
CA PHE A 71 -3.80 1.26 18.41
C PHE A 71 -3.47 0.57 19.73
N ASP A 72 -2.22 0.14 19.93
CA ASP A 72 -1.78 -0.46 21.19
C ASP A 72 -1.83 0.57 22.33
N ALA A 73 -1.55 1.85 22.05
CA ALA A 73 -1.66 2.92 23.04
C ALA A 73 -3.11 3.30 23.41
N ARG A 74 -4.07 3.21 22.47
CA ARG A 74 -5.45 3.71 22.67
C ARG A 74 -6.49 2.64 23.00
N VAL A 75 -6.24 1.37 22.63
CA VAL A 75 -7.24 0.30 22.72
C VAL A 75 -6.78 -0.78 23.68
N PHE A 76 -5.82 -1.61 23.28
CA PHE A 76 -5.08 -2.55 24.12
C PHE A 76 -3.90 -3.15 23.33
N ASP A 77 -2.85 -3.56 24.03
CA ASP A 77 -1.71 -4.30 23.47
C ASP A 77 -2.18 -5.62 22.83
N GLY A 78 -2.03 -5.75 21.52
CA GLY A 78 -2.53 -6.92 20.79
C GLY A 78 -3.66 -6.61 19.81
N PHE A 79 -4.19 -5.38 19.80
CA PHE A 79 -5.39 -5.05 19.02
C PHE A 79 -5.11 -5.04 17.53
N TRP A 80 -4.00 -4.43 17.10
CA TRP A 80 -3.67 -4.37 15.67
C TRP A 80 -3.41 -5.77 15.10
N GLN A 81 -2.77 -6.67 15.87
CA GLN A 81 -2.53 -8.05 15.45
C GLN A 81 -3.86 -8.77 15.23
N LEU A 82 -4.84 -8.60 16.12
CA LEU A 82 -6.17 -9.19 15.97
C LEU A 82 -6.85 -8.75 14.67
N ILE A 83 -6.78 -7.45 14.34
CA ILE A 83 -7.36 -6.89 13.11
C ILE A 83 -6.62 -7.42 11.88
N VAL A 84 -5.29 -7.45 11.89
CA VAL A 84 -4.47 -7.99 10.79
C VAL A 84 -4.81 -9.45 10.55
N TRP A 85 -4.80 -10.30 11.58
CA TRP A 85 -5.12 -11.72 11.45
C TRP A 85 -6.55 -11.97 10.94
N THR A 86 -7.51 -11.17 11.40
CA THR A 86 -8.89 -11.21 10.91
C THR A 86 -8.97 -10.86 9.42
N THR A 87 -8.27 -9.81 9.00
CA THR A 87 -8.22 -9.35 7.61
C THR A 87 -7.57 -10.40 6.70
N VAL A 88 -6.47 -11.03 7.16
CA VAL A 88 -5.81 -12.13 6.46
C VAL A 88 -6.75 -13.34 6.33
N ALA A 89 -7.45 -13.72 7.40
CA ALA A 89 -8.39 -14.84 7.38
C ALA A 89 -9.54 -14.60 6.39
N ILE A 90 -10.12 -13.40 6.39
CA ILE A 90 -11.16 -13.01 5.42
C ILE A 90 -10.62 -13.09 3.98
N SER A 91 -9.42 -12.56 3.75
CA SER A 91 -8.76 -12.60 2.44
C SER A 91 -8.54 -14.04 1.95
N ALA A 92 -8.09 -14.92 2.85
CA ALA A 92 -7.91 -16.34 2.55
C ALA A 92 -9.25 -17.02 2.20
N ILE A 93 -10.31 -16.78 2.98
CA ILE A 93 -11.65 -17.34 2.71
C ILE A 93 -12.18 -16.87 1.35
N ILE A 94 -12.06 -15.58 1.03
CA ILE A 94 -12.50 -15.02 -0.25
C ILE A 94 -11.71 -15.66 -1.40
N THR A 95 -10.40 -15.78 -1.26
CA THR A 95 -9.52 -16.38 -2.27
C THR A 95 -9.86 -17.84 -2.52
N ILE A 96 -10.03 -18.64 -1.46
CA ILE A 96 -10.35 -20.08 -1.58
C ILE A 96 -11.71 -20.27 -2.25
N LYS A 97 -12.74 -19.52 -1.84
CA LYS A 97 -14.10 -19.62 -2.41
C LYS A 97 -14.18 -19.17 -3.87
N ASN A 98 -13.34 -18.23 -4.28
CA ASN A 98 -13.39 -17.60 -5.61
C ASN A 98 -12.12 -17.84 -6.43
N PHE A 99 -11.36 -18.90 -6.13
CA PHE A 99 -10.01 -19.10 -6.67
C PHE A 99 -9.95 -19.04 -8.20
N ARG A 100 -10.89 -19.69 -8.89
CA ARG A 100 -10.96 -19.66 -10.36
C ARG A 100 -11.16 -18.25 -10.91
N THR A 101 -12.11 -17.51 -10.34
CA THR A 101 -12.40 -16.12 -10.71
C THR A 101 -11.21 -15.21 -10.41
N PHE A 102 -10.55 -15.40 -9.26
CA PHE A 102 -9.35 -14.66 -8.90
C PHE A 102 -8.23 -14.84 -9.93
N ILE A 103 -7.92 -16.09 -10.30
CA ILE A 103 -6.88 -16.37 -11.29
C ILE A 103 -7.23 -15.79 -12.67
N GLN A 104 -8.50 -15.83 -13.08
CA GLN A 104 -8.95 -15.20 -14.33
C GLN A 104 -8.75 -13.67 -14.31
N GLN A 105 -9.16 -13.01 -13.23
CA GLN A 105 -8.99 -11.56 -13.08
C GLN A 105 -7.51 -11.16 -13.00
N LEU A 106 -6.69 -11.98 -12.34
CA LEU A 106 -5.25 -11.78 -12.26
C LEU A 106 -4.59 -11.94 -13.64
N ALA A 107 -4.98 -12.94 -14.42
CA ALA A 107 -4.50 -13.14 -15.77
C ALA A 107 -4.87 -11.96 -16.70
N GLU A 108 -5.99 -11.29 -16.48
CA GLU A 108 -6.36 -10.12 -17.28
C GLU A 108 -5.51 -8.87 -16.99
N ILE A 109 -5.03 -8.74 -15.75
CA ILE A 109 -4.25 -7.58 -15.31
C ILE A 109 -2.73 -7.76 -15.37
N HIS A 110 -2.22 -8.99 -15.34
CA HIS A 110 -0.78 -9.22 -15.16
C HIS A 110 0.09 -8.66 -16.29
N GLU A 111 -0.41 -8.62 -17.52
CA GLU A 111 0.28 -8.05 -18.70
C GLU A 111 0.13 -6.53 -18.79
N ARG A 112 -0.52 -5.88 -17.81
CA ARG A 112 -0.80 -4.45 -17.85
C ARG A 112 0.30 -3.65 -17.16
N PHE A 113 0.52 -2.45 -17.69
CA PHE A 113 1.47 -1.50 -17.14
C PHE A 113 1.18 -1.16 -15.67
N SER A 114 -0.11 -1.07 -15.30
CA SER A 114 -0.55 -0.89 -13.91
C SER A 114 -0.02 -1.98 -12.98
N PHE A 115 -0.05 -3.24 -13.41
CA PHE A 115 0.43 -4.36 -12.61
C PHE A 115 1.94 -4.28 -12.38
N ALA A 116 2.71 -3.95 -13.42
CA ALA A 116 4.15 -3.75 -13.30
C ALA A 116 4.49 -2.65 -12.28
N ILE A 117 3.79 -1.50 -12.31
CA ILE A 117 4.00 -0.41 -11.36
C ILE A 117 3.69 -0.83 -9.92
N ILE A 118 2.54 -1.48 -9.70
CA ILE A 118 2.16 -1.96 -8.36
C ILE A 118 3.18 -2.96 -7.85
N LEU A 119 3.60 -3.91 -8.70
CA LEU A 119 4.61 -4.90 -8.34
C LEU A 119 5.96 -4.26 -8.01
N THR A 120 6.40 -3.25 -8.76
CA THR A 120 7.59 -2.47 -8.44
C THR A 120 7.46 -1.82 -7.07
N GLY A 121 6.32 -1.18 -6.77
CA GLY A 121 6.06 -0.63 -5.45
C GLY A 121 6.13 -1.69 -4.35
N LEU A 122 5.51 -2.85 -4.55
CA LEU A 122 5.56 -3.97 -3.59
C LEU A 122 6.98 -4.49 -3.36
N VAL A 123 7.80 -4.58 -4.41
CA VAL A 123 9.22 -4.97 -4.32
C VAL A 123 10.01 -3.95 -3.52
N ILE A 124 9.81 -2.65 -3.79
CA ILE A 124 10.45 -1.58 -3.01
C ILE A 124 10.04 -1.69 -1.54
N LEU A 125 8.75 -1.85 -1.25
CA LEU A 125 8.24 -1.97 0.12
C LEU A 125 8.78 -3.21 0.86
N HIS A 126 8.67 -4.40 0.26
CA HIS A 126 8.94 -5.64 1.00
C HIS A 126 10.41 -6.07 0.99
N ILE A 127 11.17 -5.64 -0.01
CA ILE A 127 12.58 -6.03 -0.16
C ILE A 127 13.47 -4.87 0.26
N PHE A 128 13.31 -3.71 -0.38
CA PHE A 128 14.20 -2.57 -0.15
C PHE A 128 13.93 -1.91 1.19
N SER A 129 12.68 -1.55 1.53
CA SER A 129 12.41 -0.95 2.86
C SER A 129 12.94 -1.84 3.98
N ARG A 130 12.63 -3.14 3.96
CA ARG A 130 13.17 -4.10 4.94
C ARG A 130 14.69 -4.24 4.99
N LEU A 131 15.39 -3.96 3.88
CA LEU A 131 16.85 -3.95 3.89
C LEU A 131 17.36 -2.68 4.57
N TYR A 132 16.72 -1.55 4.29
CA TYR A 132 17.05 -0.23 4.87
C TYR A 132 16.56 -0.09 6.32
N GLY A 133 15.53 -0.82 6.75
CA GLY A 133 15.02 -0.82 8.12
C GLY A 133 15.79 -1.68 9.12
N ARG A 134 16.87 -2.35 8.70
CA ARG A 134 17.68 -3.17 9.62
C ARG A 134 18.67 -2.31 10.41
N THR A 135 18.44 -2.20 11.70
CA THR A 135 19.36 -1.54 12.66
C THR A 135 20.80 -2.07 12.55
N THR A 136 20.97 -3.38 12.32
CA THR A 136 22.30 -3.99 12.18
C THR A 136 23.08 -3.50 10.95
N ASN A 137 22.40 -3.17 9.85
CA ASN A 137 23.07 -2.66 8.65
C ASN A 137 23.70 -1.30 8.95
N TRP A 138 22.95 -0.40 9.56
CA TRP A 138 23.40 0.96 9.86
C TRP A 138 24.40 1.02 10.99
N SER A 139 24.17 0.28 12.08
CA SER A 139 25.14 0.21 13.19
C SER A 139 26.48 -0.38 12.75
N ASN A 140 26.50 -1.35 11.83
CA ASN A 140 27.75 -1.86 11.26
C ASN A 140 28.45 -0.84 10.34
N LEU A 141 27.69 -0.07 9.56
CA LEU A 141 28.24 0.93 8.64
C LEU A 141 28.75 2.20 9.36
N MET A 142 28.04 2.65 10.40
CA MET A 142 28.31 3.90 11.12
C MET A 142 29.10 3.68 12.42
N GLN A 143 29.14 2.45 12.94
CA GLN A 143 29.88 2.07 14.14
C GLN A 143 29.52 2.96 15.35
N GLU A 144 30.50 3.61 15.96
CA GLU A 144 30.34 4.47 17.14
C GLU A 144 29.48 5.72 16.86
N GLU A 145 29.35 6.13 15.59
CA GLU A 145 28.58 7.29 15.14
C GLU A 145 27.15 6.91 14.69
N TYR A 146 26.60 5.81 15.19
CA TYR A 146 25.27 5.36 14.82
C TYR A 146 24.19 6.35 15.30
N LEU A 147 23.48 6.93 14.32
CA LEU A 147 22.32 7.77 14.55
C LEU A 147 21.05 7.07 14.04
N ARG A 148 20.14 6.73 14.96
CA ARG A 148 18.86 6.07 14.64
C ARG A 148 18.05 6.86 13.61
N THR A 149 18.02 8.19 13.73
CA THR A 149 17.33 9.08 12.78
C THR A 149 17.75 8.88 11.34
N VAL A 150 19.02 8.53 11.06
CA VAL A 150 19.47 8.32 9.67
C VAL A 150 18.92 7.01 9.10
N LYS A 151 18.85 5.96 9.92
CA LYS A 151 18.15 4.71 9.55
C LYS A 151 16.69 5.02 9.25
N ASP A 152 16.00 5.64 10.21
CA ASP A 152 14.55 5.87 10.12
C ASP A 152 14.25 6.77 8.91
N ALA A 153 15.01 7.86 8.71
CA ALA A 153 14.90 8.70 7.51
C ALA A 153 15.02 7.92 6.19
N SER A 154 15.94 6.95 6.14
CA SER A 154 16.14 6.15 4.95
C SER A 154 15.07 5.09 4.75
N GLU A 155 14.57 4.48 5.81
CA GLU A 155 13.45 3.53 5.79
C GLU A 155 12.18 4.25 5.33
N GLU A 156 11.79 5.31 6.05
CA GLU A 156 10.58 6.12 5.78
C GLU A 156 10.56 6.69 4.35
N SER A 157 11.71 7.15 3.85
CA SER A 157 11.80 7.65 2.47
C SER A 157 11.53 6.56 1.42
N ILE A 158 12.00 5.34 1.66
CA ILE A 158 11.83 4.19 0.76
C ILE A 158 10.39 3.67 0.83
N GLU A 159 9.76 3.68 2.00
CA GLU A 159 8.36 3.32 2.17
C GLU A 159 7.43 4.30 1.47
N LEU A 160 7.64 5.60 1.65
CA LEU A 160 6.87 6.63 0.93
C LEU A 160 7.05 6.53 -0.59
N LEU A 161 8.27 6.21 -1.06
CA LEU A 161 8.49 5.92 -2.48
C LEU A 161 7.65 4.71 -2.93
N ALA A 162 7.67 3.62 -2.18
CA ALA A 162 6.91 2.43 -2.51
C ALA A 162 5.41 2.67 -2.58
N TYR A 163 4.83 3.33 -1.57
CA TYR A 163 3.41 3.68 -1.53
C TYR A 163 3.02 4.64 -2.65
N SER A 164 3.93 5.52 -3.08
CA SER A 164 3.73 6.37 -4.26
C SER A 164 3.58 5.55 -5.55
N PHE A 165 4.45 4.56 -5.77
CA PHE A 165 4.33 3.65 -6.91
C PHE A 165 3.01 2.87 -6.85
N ILE A 166 2.66 2.31 -5.69
CA ILE A 166 1.40 1.57 -5.50
C ILE A 166 0.20 2.46 -5.86
N LEU A 167 0.15 3.70 -5.34
CA LEU A 167 -0.94 4.64 -5.64
C LEU A 167 -1.05 4.94 -7.14
N ILE A 168 0.08 5.24 -7.80
CA ILE A 168 0.11 5.48 -9.25
C ILE A 168 -0.39 4.24 -10.01
N GLY A 169 0.07 3.05 -9.63
CA GLY A 169 -0.32 1.81 -10.29
C GLY A 169 -1.81 1.49 -10.11
N VAL A 170 -2.39 1.78 -8.94
CA VAL A 170 -3.83 1.62 -8.68
C VAL A 170 -4.66 2.63 -9.47
N LEU A 171 -4.22 3.89 -9.58
CA LEU A 171 -4.88 4.89 -10.41
C LEU A 171 -4.88 4.47 -11.89
N GLU A 172 -3.74 3.98 -12.40
CA GLU A 172 -3.62 3.47 -13.76
C GLU A 172 -4.50 2.23 -13.98
N MET A 173 -4.59 1.32 -12.99
CA MET A 173 -5.50 0.18 -13.04
C MET A 173 -6.95 0.64 -13.18
N ILE A 174 -7.39 1.61 -12.39
CA ILE A 174 -8.77 2.15 -12.48
C ILE A 174 -9.02 2.79 -13.83
N TYR A 175 -8.05 3.57 -14.34
CA TYR A 175 -8.14 4.17 -15.66
C TYR A 175 -8.28 3.11 -16.76
N TYR A 176 -7.45 2.07 -16.74
CA TYR A 176 -7.51 0.94 -17.65
C TYR A 176 -8.88 0.25 -17.62
N VAL A 177 -9.39 -0.09 -16.43
CA VAL A 177 -10.67 -0.80 -16.29
C VAL A 177 -11.82 0.07 -16.80
N LYS A 178 -11.84 1.37 -16.46
CA LYS A 178 -12.90 2.28 -16.92
C LYS A 178 -12.85 2.53 -18.43
N LYS A 179 -11.65 2.64 -19.00
CA LYS A 179 -11.46 2.87 -20.44
C LYS A 179 -11.91 1.67 -21.27
N ASN A 180 -11.64 0.47 -20.81
CA ASN A 180 -11.97 -0.77 -21.54
C ASN A 180 -13.36 -1.32 -21.18
N ARG A 181 -14.19 -0.51 -20.52
CA ARG A 181 -15.58 -0.84 -20.28
C ARG A 181 -16.28 -1.01 -21.65
N PRO A 182 -16.87 -2.17 -21.95
CA PRO A 182 -17.68 -2.30 -23.16
C PRO A 182 -18.82 -1.27 -23.08
N LEU A 183 -19.06 -0.55 -24.18
CA LEU A 183 -20.17 0.40 -24.34
C LEU A 183 -21.50 -0.35 -24.41
N THR A 184 -21.91 -1.02 -23.32
CA THR A 184 -23.24 -1.58 -23.18
C THR A 184 -24.03 -0.72 -22.20
N ASN A 185 -24.74 0.26 -22.79
CA ASN A 185 -26.02 0.86 -22.34
C ASN A 185 -26.25 2.25 -22.98
N SER A 186 -26.32 2.33 -24.32
CA SER A 186 -26.89 3.49 -25.03
C SER A 186 -27.87 3.09 -26.15
N SER A 187 -28.54 1.95 -26.00
CA SER A 187 -29.57 1.51 -26.95
C SER A 187 -30.70 0.69 -26.33
N ASP A 188 -31.09 1.00 -25.09
CA ASP A 188 -32.38 0.61 -24.54
C ASP A 188 -33.14 1.88 -24.15
N GLY A 189 -33.90 2.41 -25.11
CA GLY A 189 -34.66 3.64 -24.98
C GLY A 189 -35.19 4.08 -26.34
N ASN A 190 -36.12 3.28 -26.89
CA ASN A 190 -37.09 3.73 -27.90
C ASN A 190 -37.81 5.00 -27.42
#